data_AF-A0A1E7FQY8-F1
#
_entry.id   AF-A0A1E7FQY8-F1
#
_cell.length_a   1.000
_cell.length_b   1.000
_cell.length_c   1.000
_cell.angle_alpha   90.00
_cell.angle_beta   90.00
_cell.angle_gamma   90.00
#
_symmetry.space_group_name_H-M   'P 1'
#
loop_
_entity.id
_entity.type
_entity.pdbx_description
1 polymer ?
#
loop_
_entity_poly.entity_id
_entity_poly.type
_entity_poly.pdbx_seq_one_letter_code
_entity_poly.pdbx_strand_id
1 'polypeptide(L)'
;MERISAAYDLAAAMEYLHQKDIVFRDLKPDNVGFDSNGILKIFDFGLAKELRDDERTEDGLYKMTGCTGSIRYMSPENAQWKPYNLSTDVYSWAMIMWNILALEPPFALYTEQMIIDRVCNRGYRPKIFSTWSSRMSKIIGRSWSANTMDRPSFEEISVQLKTERDEIESKYIAEKKGNKCNPKSMKTTCTSSISNRD
;
A
#
# COMPACT_ATOMS: atom_id res chain seq x y z
N MET A 1 -9.48 -1.99 9.14
CA MET A 1 -9.57 -3.36 8.58
C MET A 1 -9.67 -3.33 7.06
N GLU A 2 -10.63 -2.63 6.47
CA GLU A 2 -10.83 -2.62 5.00
C GLU A 2 -9.61 -2.14 4.22
N ARG A 3 -8.97 -1.03 4.62
CA ARG A 3 -7.80 -0.47 3.91
C ARG A 3 -6.61 -1.41 3.83
N ILE A 4 -6.24 -2.06 4.94
CA ILE A 4 -5.11 -2.99 4.97
C ILE A 4 -5.44 -4.29 4.22
N SER A 5 -6.71 -4.69 4.20
CA SER A 5 -7.17 -5.85 3.42
C SER A 5 -7.09 -5.56 1.92
N ALA A 6 -7.58 -4.41 1.48
CA ALA A 6 -7.44 -3.97 0.08
C ALA A 6 -5.96 -3.83 -0.33
N ALA A 7 -5.10 -3.28 0.54
CA ALA A 7 -3.66 -3.22 0.28
C ALA A 7 -3.03 -4.61 0.11
N TYR A 8 -3.42 -5.56 0.97
CA TYR A 8 -2.98 -6.96 0.88
C TYR A 8 -3.46 -7.63 -0.40
N ASP A 9 -4.74 -7.50 -0.74
CA ASP A 9 -5.31 -8.10 -1.96
C ASP A 9 -4.65 -7.53 -3.22
N LEU A 10 -4.34 -6.23 -3.23
CA LEU A 10 -3.59 -5.59 -4.33
C LEU A 10 -2.17 -6.16 -4.45
N ALA A 11 -1.46 -6.33 -3.33
CA ALA A 11 -0.12 -6.91 -3.33
C ALA A 11 -0.15 -8.36 -3.82
N ALA A 12 -1.12 -9.16 -3.38
CA ALA A 12 -1.29 -10.54 -3.82
C ALA A 12 -1.63 -10.65 -5.32
N ALA A 13 -2.47 -9.74 -5.84
CA ALA A 13 -2.77 -9.68 -7.27
C ALA A 13 -1.52 -9.33 -8.09
N MET A 14 -0.71 -8.37 -7.62
CA MET A 14 0.54 -8.01 -8.29
C MET A 14 1.62 -9.09 -8.18
N GLU A 15 1.69 -9.79 -7.04
CA GLU A 15 2.53 -10.97 -6.86
C GLU A 15 2.25 -12.02 -7.92
N TYR A 16 0.96 -12.31 -8.17
CA TYR A 16 0.55 -13.26 -9.20
C TYR A 16 1.02 -12.84 -10.59
N LEU A 17 0.90 -11.55 -10.95
CA LEU A 17 1.40 -11.05 -12.24
C LEU A 17 2.92 -11.19 -12.36
N HIS A 18 3.66 -10.84 -11.30
CA HIS A 18 5.12 -10.92 -11.29
C HIS A 18 5.63 -12.37 -11.35
N GLN A 19 4.92 -13.33 -10.77
CA GLN A 19 5.19 -14.77 -10.92
C GLN A 19 4.99 -15.29 -12.35
N LYS A 20 4.33 -14.51 -13.21
CA LYS A 20 4.14 -14.79 -14.64
C LYS A 20 5.03 -13.91 -15.51
N ASP A 21 6.01 -13.24 -14.93
CA ASP A 21 6.89 -12.29 -15.61
C ASP A 21 6.12 -11.16 -16.32
N ILE A 22 4.95 -10.78 -15.80
CA ILE A 22 4.13 -9.69 -16.34
C ILE A 22 4.42 -8.41 -15.54
N VAL A 23 4.94 -7.39 -16.22
CA VAL A 23 5.02 -6.02 -15.69
C VAL A 23 3.74 -5.26 -16.05
N PHE A 24 3.11 -4.60 -15.07
CA PHE A 24 1.81 -3.94 -15.25
C PHE A 24 1.93 -2.51 -15.80
N ARG A 25 2.92 -1.74 -15.35
CA ARG A 25 3.33 -0.41 -15.85
C ARG A 25 2.35 0.77 -15.68
N ASP A 26 1.09 0.55 -15.35
CA ASP A 26 0.14 1.65 -15.04
C ASP A 26 -0.64 1.40 -13.75
N LEU A 27 0.06 0.97 -12.70
CA LEU A 27 -0.55 0.73 -11.40
C LEU A 27 -0.92 2.07 -10.74
N LYS A 28 -2.22 2.35 -10.64
CA LYS A 28 -2.81 3.57 -10.06
C LYS A 28 -4.19 3.27 -9.45
N PRO A 29 -4.74 4.17 -8.61
CA PRO A 29 -6.06 3.97 -8.01
C PRO A 29 -7.18 3.75 -9.04
N ASP A 30 -7.16 4.44 -10.18
CA ASP A 30 -8.18 4.30 -11.24
C ASP A 30 -8.23 2.90 -11.87
N ASN A 31 -7.11 2.17 -11.82
CA ASN A 31 -6.99 0.80 -12.34
C ASN A 31 -7.19 -0.27 -11.25
N VAL A 32 -7.67 0.12 -10.06
CA VAL A 32 -7.94 -0.79 -8.95
C VAL A 32 -9.36 -0.55 -8.47
N GLY A 33 -10.15 -1.61 -8.36
CA GLY A 33 -11.50 -1.52 -7.81
C GLY A 33 -11.98 -2.86 -7.31
N PHE A 34 -13.30 -3.00 -7.16
CA PHE A 34 -13.91 -4.16 -6.53
C PHE A 34 -15.04 -4.71 -7.40
N ASP A 35 -15.18 -6.03 -7.43
CA ASP A 35 -16.34 -6.68 -8.04
C ASP A 35 -17.59 -6.62 -7.13
N SER A 36 -18.70 -7.20 -7.59
CA SER A 36 -19.96 -7.21 -6.85
C SER A 36 -19.90 -7.98 -5.52
N ASN A 37 -18.88 -8.81 -5.32
CA ASN A 37 -18.64 -9.54 -4.08
C ASN A 37 -17.67 -8.80 -3.14
N GLY A 38 -17.22 -7.60 -3.51
CA GLY A 38 -16.24 -6.83 -2.76
C GLY A 38 -14.81 -7.36 -2.89
N ILE A 39 -14.52 -8.21 -3.89
CA ILE A 39 -13.17 -8.72 -4.14
C ILE A 39 -12.41 -7.71 -5.00
N LEU A 40 -11.21 -7.35 -4.57
CA LEU A 40 -10.35 -6.43 -5.31
C LEU A 40 -9.96 -7.01 -6.68
N LYS A 41 -10.02 -6.17 -7.71
CA LYS A 41 -9.60 -6.45 -9.09
C LYS A 41 -8.69 -5.34 -9.60
N ILE A 42 -7.73 -5.74 -10.42
CA ILE A 42 -6.93 -4.83 -11.23
C ILE A 42 -7.56 -4.78 -12.62
N PHE A 43 -7.70 -3.58 -13.17
CA PHE A 43 -8.29 -3.31 -14.48
C PHE A 43 -7.26 -2.69 -15.42
N ASP A 44 -7.59 -2.68 -16.72
CA ASP A 44 -6.79 -2.04 -17.77
C ASP A 44 -5.35 -2.56 -17.90
N PHE A 45 -5.23 -3.70 -18.59
CA PHE A 45 -3.95 -4.31 -18.93
C PHE A 45 -3.36 -3.75 -20.25
N GLY A 46 -3.88 -2.65 -20.78
CA GLY A 46 -3.46 -2.10 -22.09
C GLY A 46 -1.97 -1.74 -22.15
N LEU A 47 -1.36 -1.49 -21.00
CA LEU A 47 0.07 -1.20 -20.86
C LEU A 47 0.86 -2.37 -20.26
N ALA A 48 0.24 -3.47 -19.87
CA ALA A 48 0.96 -4.62 -19.34
C ALA A 48 1.85 -5.25 -20.42
N LYS A 49 2.99 -5.84 -20.00
CA LYS A 49 3.92 -6.52 -20.90
C LYS A 49 4.49 -7.77 -20.23
N GLU A 50 4.51 -8.88 -20.95
CA GLU A 50 5.26 -10.06 -20.58
C GLU A 50 6.76 -9.83 -20.85
N LEU A 51 7.59 -10.08 -19.83
CA LEU A 51 9.03 -9.97 -19.90
C LEU A 51 9.58 -11.29 -20.41
N ARG A 52 10.27 -11.25 -21.56
CA ARG A 52 10.83 -12.44 -22.18
C ARG A 52 12.35 -12.46 -22.04
N ASP A 53 12.91 -13.63 -21.76
CA ASP A 53 14.36 -13.78 -21.55
C ASP A 53 15.21 -13.31 -22.75
N ASP A 54 14.68 -13.39 -23.99
CA ASP A 54 15.38 -12.91 -25.18
C ASP A 54 15.46 -11.36 -25.30
N GLU A 55 14.67 -10.64 -24.51
CA GLU A 55 14.70 -9.18 -24.41
C GLU A 55 15.49 -8.68 -23.18
N ARG A 56 15.97 -9.59 -22.33
CA ARG A 56 16.64 -9.30 -21.07
C ARG A 56 18.08 -8.85 -21.32
N THR A 57 18.46 -7.71 -20.75
CA THR A 57 19.85 -7.20 -20.78
C THR A 57 20.73 -7.93 -19.75
N GLU A 58 22.05 -7.82 -19.88
CA GLU A 58 23.02 -8.50 -19.00
C GLU A 58 22.85 -8.14 -17.51
N ASP A 59 22.41 -6.93 -17.21
CA ASP A 59 22.08 -6.44 -15.87
C ASP A 59 20.67 -6.83 -15.38
N GLY A 60 19.96 -7.65 -16.15
CA GLY A 60 18.63 -8.17 -15.81
C GLY A 60 17.49 -7.16 -15.94
N LEU A 61 17.68 -6.14 -16.78
CA LEU A 61 16.67 -5.13 -17.12
C LEU A 61 16.08 -5.41 -18.50
N TYR A 62 15.09 -4.61 -18.89
CA TYR A 62 14.42 -4.73 -20.18
C TYR A 62 14.29 -3.36 -20.81
N LYS A 63 14.57 -3.29 -22.11
CA LYS A 63 14.32 -2.08 -22.91
C LYS A 63 12.85 -2.05 -23.32
N MET A 64 12.10 -1.14 -22.72
CA MET A 64 10.68 -0.96 -22.95
C MET A 64 10.35 0.53 -23.16
N THR A 65 9.16 0.83 -23.65
CA THR A 65 8.69 2.22 -23.80
C THR A 65 8.72 2.94 -22.45
N GLY A 66 9.55 3.98 -22.34
CA GLY A 66 9.58 4.86 -21.17
C GLY A 66 8.41 5.84 -21.16
N CYS A 67 8.33 6.63 -20.09
CA CYS A 67 7.26 7.61 -19.86
C CYS A 67 5.86 7.04 -20.10
N THR A 68 5.66 5.76 -19.76
CA THR A 68 4.41 5.03 -20.01
C THR A 68 3.66 4.80 -18.70
N GLY A 69 2.36 5.09 -18.70
CA GLY A 69 1.50 5.06 -17.52
C GLY A 69 1.31 6.45 -16.91
N SER A 70 0.81 6.48 -15.68
CA SER A 70 0.36 7.72 -15.03
C SER A 70 1.45 8.34 -14.17
N ILE A 71 1.90 9.54 -14.54
CA ILE A 71 3.16 10.13 -14.08
C ILE A 71 3.31 10.24 -12.55
N ARG A 72 2.20 10.42 -11.82
CA ARG A 72 2.17 10.53 -10.36
C ARG A 72 2.61 9.25 -9.64
N TYR A 73 2.33 8.09 -10.24
CA TYR A 73 2.63 6.76 -9.67
C TYR A 73 3.84 6.11 -10.35
N MET A 74 4.29 6.66 -11.48
CA MET A 74 5.38 6.15 -12.29
C MET A 74 6.72 6.15 -11.55
N SER A 75 7.52 5.09 -11.76
CA SER A 75 8.88 5.01 -11.26
C SER A 75 9.82 6.02 -11.95
N PRO A 76 10.88 6.49 -11.28
CA PRO A 76 11.84 7.42 -11.88
C PRO A 76 12.53 6.86 -13.12
N GLU A 77 12.89 5.58 -13.13
CA GLU A 77 13.55 4.94 -14.27
C GLU A 77 12.65 4.84 -15.51
N ASN A 78 11.35 4.57 -15.33
CA ASN A 78 10.37 4.60 -16.42
C ASN A 78 10.23 6.03 -16.97
N ALA A 79 10.05 7.03 -16.09
CA ALA A 79 9.95 8.44 -16.48
C ALA A 79 11.19 8.96 -17.22
N GLN A 80 12.37 8.38 -16.92
CA GLN A 80 13.66 8.74 -17.51
C GLN A 80 14.05 7.88 -18.73
N TRP A 81 13.15 7.05 -19.27
CA TRP A 81 13.41 6.19 -20.42
C TRP A 81 14.59 5.24 -20.23
N LYS A 82 14.89 4.87 -18.98
CA LYS A 82 15.92 3.89 -18.65
C LYS A 82 15.36 2.48 -18.80
N PRO A 83 16.19 1.45 -19.02
CA PRO A 83 15.75 0.07 -18.89
C PRO A 83 15.19 -0.19 -17.48
N TYR A 84 14.12 -0.96 -17.39
CA TYR A 84 13.45 -1.27 -16.12
C TYR A 84 12.91 -2.70 -16.13
N ASN A 85 12.48 -3.18 -14.97
CA ASN A 85 11.95 -4.53 -14.76
C ASN A 85 10.69 -4.47 -13.87
N LEU A 86 10.26 -5.63 -13.35
CA LEU A 86 9.12 -5.79 -12.44
C LEU A 86 9.12 -4.79 -11.26
N SER A 87 10.30 -4.38 -10.76
CA SER A 87 10.41 -3.45 -9.62
C SER A 87 9.81 -2.07 -9.87
N THR A 88 9.49 -1.71 -11.12
CA THR A 88 8.75 -0.48 -11.44
C THR A 88 7.33 -0.49 -10.85
N ASP A 89 6.68 -1.66 -10.80
CA ASP A 89 5.34 -1.78 -10.23
C ASP A 89 5.38 -1.70 -8.71
N VAL A 90 6.48 -2.15 -8.09
CA VAL A 90 6.71 -2.05 -6.63
C VAL A 90 6.78 -0.57 -6.20
N TYR A 91 7.44 0.27 -6.99
CA TYR A 91 7.43 1.71 -6.78
C TYR A 91 6.02 2.30 -6.85
N SER A 92 5.28 1.91 -7.89
CA SER A 92 3.92 2.37 -8.11
C SER A 92 2.97 1.94 -6.98
N TRP A 93 3.13 0.71 -6.50
CA TRP A 93 2.43 0.19 -5.33
C TRP A 93 2.73 1.02 -4.07
N ALA A 94 3.98 1.44 -3.86
CA ALA A 94 4.34 2.28 -2.71
C ALA A 94 3.59 3.62 -2.72
N MET A 95 3.42 4.22 -3.90
CA MET A 95 2.65 5.47 -4.08
C MET A 95 1.16 5.26 -3.79
N ILE A 96 0.58 4.13 -4.22
CA ILE A 96 -0.81 3.77 -3.88
C ILE A 96 -0.94 3.50 -2.38
N MET A 97 0.00 2.76 -1.78
CA MET A 97 -0.06 2.45 -0.35
C MET A 97 0.01 3.74 0.48
N TRP A 98 0.85 4.68 0.08
CA TRP A 98 0.85 6.02 0.66
C TRP A 98 -0.51 6.71 0.50
N ASN A 99 -1.11 6.67 -0.69
CA ASN A 99 -2.44 7.23 -0.96
C ASN A 99 -3.52 6.63 -0.04
N ILE A 100 -3.51 5.31 0.15
CA ILE A 100 -4.48 4.60 1.00
C ILE A 100 -4.36 5.03 2.47
N LEU A 101 -3.12 5.21 2.95
CA LEU A 101 -2.86 5.57 4.35
C LEU A 101 -3.07 7.06 4.62
N ALA A 102 -2.68 7.92 3.69
CA ALA A 102 -2.81 9.38 3.80
C ALA A 102 -4.22 9.88 3.44
N LEU A 103 -5.01 9.07 2.72
CA LEU A 103 -6.34 9.41 2.20
C LEU A 103 -6.35 10.58 1.22
N GLU A 104 -5.22 10.83 0.58
CA GLU A 104 -5.06 11.83 -0.46
C GLU A 104 -4.06 11.35 -1.52
N PRO A 105 -4.15 11.84 -2.77
CA PRO A 105 -3.17 11.52 -3.79
C PRO A 105 -1.76 11.98 -3.39
N PRO A 106 -0.71 11.18 -3.64
CA PRO A 106 0.66 11.61 -3.39
C PRO A 106 0.97 12.86 -4.21
N PHE A 107 1.48 13.88 -3.54
CA PHE A 107 1.79 15.18 -4.13
C PHE A 107 0.59 15.84 -4.84
N ALA A 108 -0.59 15.82 -4.22
CA ALA A 108 -1.84 16.34 -4.83
C ALA A 108 -1.73 17.72 -5.50
N LEU A 109 -0.87 18.61 -4.98
CA LEU A 109 -0.65 19.98 -5.50
C LEU A 109 0.42 20.08 -6.60
N TYR A 110 1.10 18.99 -6.96
CA TYR A 110 2.16 19.01 -7.96
C TYR A 110 1.56 18.82 -9.35
N THR A 111 2.01 19.67 -10.28
CA THR A 111 1.84 19.46 -11.72
C THR A 111 2.72 18.31 -12.21
N GLU A 112 2.45 17.79 -13.41
CA GLU A 112 3.27 16.73 -14.01
C GLU A 112 4.75 17.15 -14.13
N GLN A 113 5.02 18.39 -14.51
CA GLN A 113 6.38 18.94 -14.58
C GLN A 113 7.07 18.96 -13.20
N MET A 114 6.31 19.27 -12.14
CA MET A 114 6.84 19.21 -10.76
C MET A 114 7.10 17.79 -10.30
N ILE A 115 6.28 16.82 -10.72
CA ILE A 115 6.54 15.39 -10.47
C ILE A 115 7.85 14.98 -11.14
N ILE A 116 8.00 15.26 -12.44
CA ILE A 116 9.22 14.94 -13.20
C ILE A 116 10.46 15.56 -12.53
N ASP A 117 10.46 16.86 -12.25
CA ASP A 117 11.63 17.53 -11.67
C ASP A 117 11.89 17.07 -10.23
N ARG A 118 10.89 17.15 -9.33
CA ARG A 118 11.14 16.96 -7.90
C ARG A 118 11.19 15.49 -7.51
N VAL A 119 10.31 14.66 -8.05
CA VAL A 119 10.16 13.26 -7.64
C VAL A 119 11.12 12.36 -8.43
N CYS A 120 11.08 12.45 -9.75
CA CYS A 120 11.87 11.59 -10.62
C CYS A 120 13.34 12.03 -10.66
N ASN A 121 13.62 13.33 -10.82
CA ASN A 121 15.00 13.81 -10.96
C ASN A 121 15.68 14.14 -9.63
N ARG A 122 14.95 14.72 -8.65
CA ARG A 122 15.53 15.10 -7.34
C ARG A 122 15.23 14.13 -6.21
N GLY A 123 14.50 13.04 -6.47
CA GLY A 123 14.28 11.97 -5.50
C GLY A 123 13.33 12.32 -4.36
N TYR A 124 12.47 13.34 -4.50
CA TYR A 124 11.49 13.68 -3.45
C TYR A 124 10.54 12.52 -3.23
N ARG A 125 10.13 12.30 -1.98
CA ARG A 125 9.17 11.28 -1.59
C ARG A 125 8.08 11.86 -0.70
N PRO A 126 6.86 11.31 -0.75
CA PRO A 126 5.81 11.66 0.20
C PRO A 126 6.26 11.49 1.66
N LYS A 127 5.67 12.28 2.56
CA LYS A 127 6.01 12.22 3.99
C LYS A 127 5.48 10.93 4.61
N ILE A 128 6.33 10.17 5.30
CA ILE A 128 5.90 9.08 6.17
C ILE A 128 5.49 9.67 7.51
N PHE A 129 4.27 9.38 7.97
CA PHE A 129 3.75 9.90 9.23
C PHE A 129 4.16 8.98 10.39
N SER A 130 4.56 9.57 11.52
CA SER A 130 4.95 8.82 12.72
C SER A 130 3.80 8.04 13.37
N THR A 131 2.55 8.33 12.98
CA THR A 131 1.35 7.60 13.39
C THR A 131 1.20 6.26 12.67
N TRP A 132 1.91 6.03 11.57
CA TRP A 132 1.89 4.75 10.86
C TRP A 132 2.80 3.75 11.57
N SER A 133 2.46 2.46 11.50
CA SER A 133 3.29 1.43 12.11
C SER A 133 4.70 1.42 11.50
N SER A 134 5.68 0.98 12.29
CA SER A 134 7.07 0.86 11.84
C SER A 134 7.19 -0.09 10.64
N ARG A 135 6.38 -1.16 10.62
CA ARG A 135 6.29 -2.11 9.52
C ARG A 135 5.83 -1.43 8.24
N MET A 136 4.73 -0.69 8.29
CA MET A 136 4.22 0.02 7.12
C MET A 136 5.18 1.10 6.63
N SER A 137 5.75 1.86 7.55
CA SER A 137 6.75 2.88 7.25
C SER A 137 7.97 2.29 6.53
N LYS A 138 8.48 1.16 7.01
CA LYS A 138 9.65 0.50 6.44
C LYS A 138 9.36 -0.10 5.06
N ILE A 139 8.22 -0.78 4.88
CA ILE A 139 7.91 -1.43 3.60
C ILE A 139 7.63 -0.41 2.50
N ILE A 140 6.88 0.66 2.79
CA ILE A 140 6.67 1.77 1.85
C ILE A 140 8.00 2.46 1.53
N GLY A 141 8.79 2.73 2.58
CA GLY A 141 10.12 3.36 2.48
C GLY A 141 11.10 2.63 1.54
N ARG A 142 11.11 1.29 1.59
CA ARG A 142 11.94 0.47 0.69
C ARG A 142 11.35 0.39 -0.72
N SER A 143 10.04 0.29 -0.84
CA SER A 143 9.36 0.05 -2.12
C SER A 143 9.54 1.19 -3.13
N TRP A 144 9.76 2.43 -2.67
CA TRP A 144 10.06 3.58 -3.55
C TRP A 144 11.55 3.98 -3.59
N SER A 145 12.46 3.06 -3.21
CA SER A 145 13.91 3.33 -3.22
C SER A 145 14.37 3.75 -4.62
N ALA A 146 15.34 4.67 -4.66
CA ALA A 146 16.00 5.07 -5.90
C ALA A 146 16.81 3.91 -6.51
N ASN A 147 17.39 3.06 -5.66
CA ASN A 147 17.99 1.81 -6.10
C ASN A 147 16.89 0.74 -6.26
N THR A 148 16.69 0.26 -7.47
CA THR A 148 15.66 -0.74 -7.81
C THR A 148 15.87 -2.06 -7.08
N MET A 149 17.12 -2.40 -6.74
CA MET A 149 17.47 -3.64 -6.04
C MET A 149 17.11 -3.63 -4.55
N ASP A 150 16.90 -2.46 -3.95
CA ASP A 150 16.46 -2.36 -2.55
C ASP A 150 14.95 -2.60 -2.38
N ARG A 151 14.22 -2.53 -3.50
CA ARG A 151 12.76 -2.68 -3.53
C ARG A 151 12.42 -4.16 -3.25
N PRO A 152 11.51 -4.43 -2.31
CA PRO A 152 11.08 -5.78 -1.99
C PRO A 152 10.31 -6.41 -3.16
N SER A 153 10.24 -7.74 -3.20
CA SER A 153 9.29 -8.44 -4.07
C SER A 153 7.86 -8.26 -3.55
N PHE A 154 6.86 -8.49 -4.40
CA PHE A 154 5.48 -8.52 -3.94
C PHE A 154 5.21 -9.67 -2.95
N GLU A 155 5.93 -10.79 -3.03
CA GLU A 155 5.87 -11.85 -2.02
C GLU A 155 6.26 -11.32 -0.63
N GLU A 156 7.38 -10.58 -0.53
CA GLU A 156 7.79 -9.97 0.74
C GLU A 156 6.75 -8.94 1.22
N ILE A 157 6.23 -8.11 0.32
CA ILE A 157 5.17 -7.12 0.63
C ILE A 157 3.91 -7.82 1.17
N SER A 158 3.43 -8.86 0.48
CA SER A 158 2.25 -9.66 0.87
C SER A 158 2.41 -10.22 2.28
N VAL A 159 3.58 -10.75 2.61
CA VAL A 159 3.88 -11.25 3.97
C VAL A 159 3.78 -10.13 5.01
N GLN A 160 4.39 -8.97 4.75
CA GLN A 160 4.35 -7.85 5.71
C GLN A 160 2.91 -7.33 5.93
N LEU A 161 2.13 -7.19 4.85
CA LEU A 161 0.74 -6.72 4.93
C LEU A 161 -0.17 -7.71 5.64
N LYS A 162 0.02 -9.01 5.39
CA LYS A 162 -0.71 -10.07 6.09
C LYS A 162 -0.46 -10.01 7.59
N THR A 163 0.81 -9.92 7.99
CA THR A 163 1.17 -9.78 9.42
C THR A 163 0.55 -8.52 10.03
N GLU A 164 0.64 -7.38 9.34
CA GLU A 164 0.02 -6.12 9.82
C GLU A 164 -1.49 -6.27 10.00
N ARG A 165 -2.17 -6.86 9.02
CA ARG A 165 -3.62 -7.10 9.06
C ARG A 165 -4.01 -7.99 10.23
N ASP A 166 -3.33 -9.12 10.41
CA ASP A 166 -3.66 -10.09 11.45
C ASP A 166 -3.39 -9.50 12.86
N GLU A 167 -2.36 -8.66 13.01
CA GLU A 167 -2.10 -7.89 14.24
C GLU A 167 -3.21 -6.86 14.54
N ILE A 168 -3.68 -6.12 13.52
CA ILE A 168 -4.78 -5.15 13.66
C ILE A 168 -6.08 -5.87 14.03
N GLU A 169 -6.37 -7.00 13.39
CA GLU A 169 -7.56 -7.81 13.67
C GLU A 169 -7.56 -8.34 15.10
N SER A 170 -6.42 -8.86 15.55
CA SER A 170 -6.26 -9.38 16.90
C SER A 170 -6.50 -8.30 17.96
N LYS A 171 -5.97 -7.08 17.76
CA LYS A 171 -6.20 -5.93 18.65
C LYS A 171 -7.67 -5.53 18.70
N TYR A 172 -8.33 -5.45 17.54
CA TYR A 172 -9.74 -5.11 17.44
C TYR A 172 -10.65 -6.11 18.18
N ILE A 173 -10.37 -7.41 18.06
CA ILE A 173 -11.11 -8.46 18.76
C ILE A 173 -10.90 -8.36 20.28
N ALA A 174 -9.66 -8.11 20.73
CA ALA A 174 -9.33 -7.97 22.14
C ALA A 174 -10.06 -6.77 22.78
N GLU A 175 -10.07 -5.62 22.12
CA GLU A 175 -10.79 -4.41 22.55
C GLU A 175 -12.30 -4.65 22.67
N LYS A 176 -12.90 -5.33 21.69
CA LYS A 176 -14.33 -5.70 21.74
C LYS A 176 -14.66 -6.66 22.86
N LYS A 177 -13.77 -7.58 23.24
CA LYS A 177 -13.95 -8.49 24.38
C LYS A 177 -13.78 -7.75 25.71
N GLY A 178 -12.80 -6.84 25.83
CA GLY A 178 -12.59 -6.01 27.01
C GLY A 178 -13.78 -5.09 27.32
N ASN A 179 -14.39 -4.49 26.30
CA ASN A 179 -15.57 -3.62 26.46
C ASN A 179 -16.87 -4.36 26.80
N LYS A 180 -16.95 -5.69 26.67
CA LYS A 180 -18.12 -6.48 27.09
C LYS A 180 -18.12 -6.84 28.59
N CYS A 181 -17.01 -6.62 29.30
CA CYS A 181 -16.91 -6.85 30.75
C CYS A 181 -17.05 -5.53 31.55
N ASN A 182 -18.18 -4.83 31.44
CA ASN A 182 -18.59 -3.94 32.54
C ASN A 182 -20.12 -3.75 32.69
N PRO A 183 -20.87 -4.76 33.16
CA PRO A 183 -22.24 -4.57 33.62
C PRO A 183 -22.34 -4.62 35.16
N LYS A 184 -21.52 -3.87 35.92
CA LYS A 184 -21.79 -3.60 37.35
C LYS A 184 -21.24 -2.23 37.81
N SER A 185 -21.98 -1.17 37.48
CA SER A 185 -22.05 0.01 38.36
C SER A 185 -23.47 0.59 38.38
N MET A 186 -24.49 -0.25 38.56
CA MET A 186 -25.77 0.20 39.12
C MET A 186 -25.59 0.28 40.63
N LYS A 187 -25.44 1.51 41.13
CA LYS A 187 -25.47 1.85 42.55
C LYS A 187 -26.72 1.24 43.18
N THR A 188 -26.51 0.36 44.16
CA THR A 188 -27.56 0.00 45.13
C THR A 188 -26.96 0.11 46.52
N THR A 189 -27.21 1.24 47.17
CA THR A 189 -27.04 1.50 48.60
C THR A 189 -28.15 2.52 48.91
N CYS A 190 -29.03 2.39 49.89
CA CYS A 190 -29.02 1.62 51.13
C CYS A 190 -30.46 1.45 51.62
N THR A 191 -30.82 0.29 52.17
CA THR A 191 -32.03 0.09 52.99
C THR A 191 -31.79 0.57 54.42
N SER A 192 -32.64 1.50 54.87
CA SER A 192 -33.23 1.69 56.21
C SER A 192 -32.44 1.35 57.49
N SER A 193 -32.32 2.34 58.38
CA SER A 193 -32.63 2.14 59.80
C SER A 193 -33.07 3.44 60.49
N ILE A 194 -34.13 3.26 61.27
CA ILE A 194 -34.88 4.18 62.13
C ILE A 194 -34.02 4.70 63.29
N SER A 195 -34.19 5.98 63.66
CA SER A 195 -33.98 6.43 65.05
C SER A 195 -34.98 7.53 65.44
N ASN A 196 -35.69 7.26 66.53
CA ASN A 196 -36.68 8.09 67.25
C ASN A 196 -36.17 9.46 67.74
N ARG A 197 -37.17 10.27 68.18
CA ARG A 197 -37.17 11.52 68.99
C ARG A 197 -37.44 12.77 68.15
N ASP A 198 -38.43 13.62 68.40
CA ASP A 198 -39.45 13.80 69.45
C ASP A 198 -40.73 14.35 68.82
#